data_AF-A0A969XMI1-F1
#
_entry.id   AF-A0A969XMI1-F1
#
_cell.length_a   1.000
_cell.length_b   1.000
_cell.length_c   1.000
_cell.angle_alpha   90.00
_cell.angle_beta   90.00
_cell.angle_gamma   90.00
#
_symmetry.space_group_name_H-M   'P 1'
#
loop_
_entity.id
_entity.type
_entity.pdbx_description
1 polymer ?
#
loop_
_entity_poly.entity_id
_entity_poly.type
_entity_poly.pdbx_seq_one_letter_code
_entity_poly.pdbx_strand_id
1 'polypeptide(L)'
;MSATTRYEDRTDAEVFDAIRRAKETLGPRLTILGHHYQRDEVIQFADYRGDSLGLSQQAAATDAKYIVFCGVSFMAETAAILCAPEQVVMQPVIEALCPMARMANARDAALAWEALEPLHAGGVVPITYQNSTADVKAFVGRQGGAVCTSSNARTIF
;
A
#
# COMPACT_ATOMS: atom_id res chain seq x y z
N MET A 1 -34.06 6.73 -12.63
CA MET A 1 -33.34 7.25 -11.46
C MET A 1 -33.40 6.20 -10.36
N SER A 2 -32.41 5.31 -10.31
CA SER A 2 -32.30 4.35 -9.19
C SER A 2 -31.59 5.10 -8.06
N ALA A 3 -32.26 5.29 -6.93
CA ALA A 3 -31.61 5.75 -5.72
C ALA A 3 -30.58 4.68 -5.34
N THR A 4 -29.29 4.99 -5.47
CA THR A 4 -28.22 4.11 -5.02
C THR A 4 -28.32 4.02 -3.49
N THR A 5 -29.02 3.02 -2.98
CA THR A 5 -29.06 2.74 -1.53
C THR A 5 -27.64 2.66 -1.02
N ARG A 6 -27.27 3.56 -0.11
CA ARG A 6 -25.91 3.61 0.46
C ARG A 6 -25.67 2.32 1.23
N TYR A 7 -24.42 1.87 1.30
CA TYR A 7 -24.10 0.67 2.07
C TYR A 7 -24.34 0.88 3.57
N GLU A 8 -24.36 2.14 4.02
CA GLU A 8 -24.66 2.60 5.38
C GLU A 8 -26.07 2.20 5.86
N ASP A 9 -27.01 2.03 4.93
CA ASP A 9 -28.40 1.69 5.22
C ASP A 9 -28.65 0.16 5.23
N ARG A 10 -27.61 -0.65 5.05
CA ARG A 10 -27.69 -2.11 4.91
C ARG A 10 -27.23 -2.82 6.17
N THR A 11 -27.79 -3.99 6.39
CA THR A 11 -27.27 -4.94 7.38
C THR A 11 -25.91 -5.50 6.93
N ASP A 12 -25.09 -5.97 7.87
CA ASP A 12 -23.81 -6.60 7.57
C ASP A 12 -23.96 -7.78 6.60
N ALA A 13 -25.02 -8.58 6.75
CA ALA A 13 -25.31 -9.71 5.87
C ALA A 13 -25.52 -9.25 4.41
N GLU A 14 -26.28 -8.17 4.19
CA GLU A 14 -26.51 -7.60 2.87
C GLU A 14 -25.25 -7.00 2.25
N VAL A 15 -24.39 -6.39 3.07
CA VAL A 15 -23.08 -5.87 2.65
C VAL A 15 -22.16 -7.02 2.25
N PHE A 16 -22.07 -8.07 3.07
CA PHE A 16 -21.24 -9.24 2.79
C PHE A 16 -21.68 -9.96 1.52
N ASP A 17 -22.98 -10.13 1.30
CA ASP A 17 -23.50 -10.71 0.07
C ASP A 17 -23.24 -9.82 -1.15
N ALA A 18 -23.27 -8.50 -0.99
CA ALA A 18 -22.90 -7.58 -2.06
C ALA A 18 -21.41 -7.69 -2.43
N ILE A 19 -20.52 -7.82 -1.44
CA ILE A 19 -19.08 -8.03 -1.67
C ILE A 19 -18.83 -9.36 -2.40
N ARG A 20 -19.50 -10.45 -1.99
CA ARG A 20 -19.39 -11.76 -2.66
C ARG A 20 -19.84 -11.68 -4.12
N ARG A 21 -21.02 -11.10 -4.39
CA ARG A 21 -21.52 -10.89 -5.75
C ARG A 21 -20.59 -10.04 -6.60
N ALA A 22 -19.98 -8.99 -6.02
CA ALA A 22 -19.01 -8.16 -6.71
C ALA A 22 -17.73 -8.94 -7.06
N LYS A 23 -17.20 -9.74 -6.13
CA LYS A 23 -16.07 -10.65 -6.39
C LYS A 23 -16.39 -11.64 -7.51
N GLU A 24 -17.55 -12.28 -7.47
CA GLU A 24 -17.98 -13.22 -8.51
C GLU A 24 -18.11 -12.55 -9.89
N THR A 25 -18.70 -11.35 -9.93
CA THR A 25 -18.90 -10.59 -11.19
C THR A 25 -17.57 -10.13 -11.81
N LEU A 26 -16.61 -9.74 -10.97
CA LEU A 26 -15.30 -9.30 -11.43
C LEU A 26 -14.37 -10.48 -11.74
N GLY A 27 -14.55 -11.59 -11.02
CA GLY A 27 -13.81 -12.84 -11.20
C GLY A 27 -12.30 -12.60 -11.14
N PRO A 28 -11.52 -13.12 -12.11
CA PRO A 28 -10.06 -13.00 -12.12
C PRO A 28 -9.56 -11.57 -12.34
N ARG A 29 -10.44 -10.62 -12.70
CA ARG A 29 -10.05 -9.21 -12.88
C ARG A 29 -9.90 -8.48 -11.55
N LEU A 30 -10.26 -9.08 -10.42
CA LEU A 30 -10.16 -8.49 -9.09
C LEU A 30 -9.20 -9.29 -8.21
N THR A 31 -8.36 -8.58 -7.46
CA THR A 31 -7.62 -9.11 -6.33
C THR A 31 -7.85 -8.21 -5.11
N ILE A 32 -8.15 -8.80 -3.96
CA ILE A 32 -8.27 -8.12 -2.68
C ILE A 32 -7.07 -8.46 -1.81
N LEU A 33 -6.26 -7.46 -1.48
CA LEU A 33 -5.08 -7.58 -0.63
C LEU A 33 -5.42 -7.11 0.78
N GLY A 34 -5.24 -7.96 1.78
CA GLY A 34 -5.59 -7.66 3.17
C GLY A 34 -4.39 -7.69 4.12
N HIS A 35 -4.13 -6.59 4.81
CA HIS A 35 -3.09 -6.55 5.85
C HIS A 35 -3.50 -7.36 7.09
N HIS A 36 -2.54 -7.95 7.80
CA HIS A 36 -2.78 -8.75 9.01
C HIS A 36 -3.53 -8.03 10.13
N TYR A 37 -3.56 -6.70 10.12
CA TYR A 37 -4.27 -5.89 11.13
C TYR A 37 -5.71 -5.56 10.74
N GLN A 38 -6.21 -6.08 9.62
CA GLN A 38 -7.62 -5.95 9.27
C GLN A 38 -8.50 -6.79 10.18
N ARG A 39 -9.72 -6.32 10.40
CA ARG A 39 -10.74 -7.06 11.15
C ARG A 39 -11.16 -8.32 10.39
N ASP A 40 -11.65 -9.32 11.11
CA ASP A 40 -12.09 -10.60 10.54
C ASP A 40 -13.17 -10.40 9.46
N GLU A 41 -14.07 -9.44 9.68
CA GLU A 41 -15.13 -9.06 8.74
C GLU A 41 -14.63 -8.57 7.38
N VAL A 42 -13.39 -8.04 7.32
CA VAL A 42 -12.75 -7.58 6.08
C VAL A 42 -11.85 -8.67 5.51
N ILE A 43 -11.02 -9.27 6.37
CA ILE A 43 -9.97 -10.21 5.95
C ILE A 43 -10.55 -11.50 5.36
N GLN A 44 -11.81 -11.86 5.70
CA GLN A 44 -12.53 -12.98 5.09
C GLN A 44 -12.67 -12.84 3.57
N PHE A 45 -12.66 -11.61 3.04
CA PHE A 45 -12.77 -11.35 1.60
C PHE A 45 -11.43 -11.21 0.89
N ALA A 46 -10.31 -11.17 1.62
CA ALA A 46 -8.98 -11.03 1.03
C ALA A 46 -8.59 -12.30 0.27
N ASP A 47 -8.09 -12.13 -0.95
CA ASP A 47 -7.48 -13.21 -1.75
C ASP A 47 -6.08 -13.52 -1.23
N TYR A 48 -5.36 -12.48 -0.78
CA TYR A 48 -4.05 -12.61 -0.15
C TYR A 48 -4.01 -11.85 1.18
N ARG A 49 -3.41 -12.49 2.18
CA ARG A 49 -3.22 -11.95 3.53
C ARG A 49 -1.73 -11.89 3.80
N GLY A 50 -1.23 -10.73 4.24
CA GLY A 50 0.21 -10.56 4.39
C GLY A 50 0.63 -9.34 5.18
N ASP A 51 1.95 -9.26 5.42
CA ASP A 51 2.64 -8.06 5.86
C ASP A 51 2.85 -7.10 4.68
N SER A 52 3.48 -5.95 4.96
CA SER A 52 3.69 -4.93 3.92
C SER A 52 4.55 -5.42 2.74
N LEU A 53 5.54 -6.29 2.99
CA LEU A 53 6.43 -6.78 1.95
C LEU A 53 5.71 -7.78 1.05
N GLY A 54 5.06 -8.79 1.66
CA GLY A 54 4.32 -9.80 0.94
C GLY A 54 3.22 -9.20 0.09
N LEU A 55 2.45 -8.24 0.63
CA LEU A 55 1.40 -7.58 -0.14
C LEU A 55 1.95 -6.73 -1.29
N SER A 56 3.12 -6.10 -1.13
CA SER A 56 3.77 -5.36 -2.22
C SER A 56 4.21 -6.30 -3.34
N GLN A 57 4.74 -7.47 -2.98
CA GLN A 57 5.11 -8.51 -3.95
C GLN A 57 3.88 -9.07 -4.69
N GLN A 58 2.78 -9.31 -3.98
CA GLN A 58 1.52 -9.75 -4.60
C GLN A 58 0.94 -8.69 -5.54
N ALA A 59 0.99 -7.41 -5.14
CA ALA A 59 0.55 -6.31 -6.00
C ALA A 59 1.38 -6.20 -7.28
N ALA A 60 2.68 -6.47 -7.23
CA ALA A 60 3.55 -6.47 -8.40
C ALA A 60 3.39 -7.70 -9.31
N ALA A 61 2.96 -8.83 -8.74
CA ALA A 61 2.88 -10.12 -9.44
C ALA A 61 1.49 -10.45 -10.00
N THR A 62 0.44 -9.71 -9.61
CA THR A 62 -0.94 -9.98 -10.03
C THR A 62 -1.23 -9.43 -11.43
N ASP A 63 -1.94 -10.20 -12.24
CA ASP A 63 -2.49 -9.78 -13.53
C ASP A 63 -3.91 -9.18 -13.40
N ALA A 64 -4.43 -9.04 -12.18
CA ALA A 64 -5.78 -8.52 -11.95
C ALA A 64 -5.87 -7.05 -12.33
N LYS A 65 -6.90 -6.69 -13.11
CA LYS A 65 -7.15 -5.29 -13.50
C LYS A 65 -7.45 -4.38 -12.31
N TYR A 66 -8.12 -4.90 -11.28
CA TYR A 66 -8.56 -4.16 -10.12
C TYR A 66 -7.91 -4.74 -8.87
N ILE A 67 -7.24 -3.88 -8.10
CA ILE A 67 -6.56 -4.25 -6.86
C ILE A 67 -7.20 -3.46 -5.72
N VAL A 68 -7.95 -4.13 -4.86
CA VAL A 68 -8.50 -3.51 -3.65
C VAL A 68 -7.54 -3.74 -2.50
N PHE A 69 -6.94 -2.67 -1.99
CA PHE A 69 -5.96 -2.73 -0.91
C PHE A 69 -6.62 -2.41 0.44
N CYS A 70 -6.93 -3.44 1.20
CA CYS A 70 -7.42 -3.35 2.57
C CYS A 70 -6.24 -3.16 3.54
N GLY A 71 -5.76 -1.93 3.63
CA GLY A 71 -4.62 -1.51 4.46
C GLY A 71 -4.64 0.00 4.69
N VAL A 72 -3.46 0.59 4.88
CA VAL A 72 -3.27 2.03 5.03
C VAL A 72 -2.65 2.65 3.77
N SER A 73 -2.74 3.97 3.65
CA SER A 73 -2.40 4.72 2.44
C SER A 73 -1.03 4.43 1.83
N PHE A 74 0.04 4.43 2.60
CA PHE A 74 1.38 4.16 2.03
C PHE A 74 1.49 2.77 1.38
N MET A 75 0.71 1.79 1.86
CA MET A 75 0.71 0.44 1.29
C MET A 75 -0.02 0.42 -0.04
N ALA A 76 -1.19 1.07 -0.11
CA ALA A 76 -1.94 1.23 -1.35
C ALA A 76 -1.17 2.07 -2.38
N GLU A 77 -0.49 3.15 -1.95
CA GLU A 77 0.44 3.93 -2.78
C GLU A 77 1.56 3.04 -3.33
N THR A 78 2.12 2.14 -2.51
CA THR A 78 3.17 1.21 -2.97
C THR A 78 2.64 0.22 -4.01
N ALA A 79 1.44 -0.33 -3.80
CA ALA A 79 0.80 -1.17 -4.80
C ALA A 79 0.57 -0.40 -6.12
N ALA A 80 0.18 0.87 -6.04
CA ALA A 80 -0.01 1.72 -7.23
C ALA A 80 1.31 2.07 -7.93
N ILE A 81 2.42 2.18 -7.20
CA ILE A 81 3.76 2.36 -7.77
C ILE A 81 4.21 1.10 -8.55
N LEU A 82 3.84 -0.09 -8.07
CA LEU A 82 4.31 -1.36 -8.59
C LEU A 82 3.41 -1.97 -9.69
N CYS A 83 2.15 -1.54 -9.78
CA CYS A 83 1.21 -2.09 -10.75
C CYS A 83 1.45 -1.56 -12.17
N ALA A 84 0.96 -2.29 -13.16
CA ALA A 84 0.96 -1.85 -14.56
C ALA A 84 0.02 -0.64 -14.76
N PRO A 85 0.27 0.23 -15.77
CA PRO A 85 -0.51 1.45 -16.02
C PRO A 85 -2.02 1.24 -16.20
N GLU A 86 -2.44 0.08 -16.70
CA GLU A 86 -3.83 -0.29 -16.93
C GLU A 86 -4.54 -0.87 -15.69
N GLN A 87 -3.78 -1.21 -14.65
CA GLN A 87 -4.32 -1.70 -13.39
C GLN A 87 -4.80 -0.53 -12.52
N VAL A 88 -5.84 -0.76 -11.73
CA VAL A 88 -6.46 0.24 -10.87
C VAL A 88 -6.36 -0.22 -9.43
N VAL A 89 -5.62 0.53 -8.61
CA VAL A 89 -5.51 0.31 -7.17
C VAL A 89 -6.55 1.18 -6.44
N MET A 90 -7.30 0.55 -5.53
CA MET A 90 -8.37 1.18 -4.74
C MET A 90 -8.15 0.92 -3.26
N GLN A 91 -8.20 1.99 -2.46
CA GLN A 91 -8.23 1.92 -1.01
C GLN A 91 -9.67 2.21 -0.55
N PRO A 92 -10.35 1.29 0.15
CA PRO A 92 -11.75 1.48 0.52
C PRO A 92 -12.03 2.72 1.38
N VAL A 93 -11.09 3.08 2.26
CA VAL A 93 -11.20 4.23 3.17
C VAL A 93 -9.96 5.08 3.02
N ILE A 94 -10.04 6.20 2.31
CA ILE A 94 -8.88 7.06 1.97
C ILE A 94 -8.22 7.63 3.25
N GLU A 95 -9.01 7.81 4.31
CA GLU A 95 -8.60 8.33 5.61
C GLU A 95 -7.82 7.30 6.46
N ALA A 96 -7.71 6.04 6.02
CA ALA A 96 -6.88 5.04 6.67
C ALA A 96 -5.39 5.36 6.47
N LEU A 97 -4.85 6.18 7.37
CA LEU A 97 -3.49 6.69 7.32
C LEU A 97 -2.59 6.02 8.38
N CYS A 98 -1.27 6.09 8.17
CA CYS A 98 -0.28 5.77 9.19
C CYS A 98 0.33 7.08 9.71
N PRO A 99 0.10 7.45 10.99
CA PRO A 99 0.69 8.66 11.56
C PRO A 99 2.22 8.69 11.46
N MET A 100 2.86 7.55 11.69
CA MET A 100 4.32 7.43 11.59
C MET A 100 4.83 7.72 10.17
N ALA A 101 4.11 7.29 9.13
CA ALA A 101 4.48 7.57 7.74
C ALA A 101 4.46 9.07 7.40
N ARG A 102 3.78 9.89 8.21
CA ARG A 102 3.67 11.35 8.01
C ARG A 102 4.64 12.14 8.91
N MET A 103 5.43 11.47 9.75
CA MET A 103 6.44 12.13 10.61
C MET A 103 7.66 12.61 9.82
N ALA A 104 7.91 12.02 8.65
CA ALA A 104 8.95 12.45 7.71
C ALA A 104 8.32 12.80 6.37
N ASN A 105 8.84 13.82 5.71
CA ASN A 105 8.43 14.23 4.36
C ASN A 105 9.67 14.38 3.46
N ALA A 106 9.45 14.46 2.15
CA ALA A 106 10.56 14.51 1.18
C ALA A 106 11.45 15.75 1.33
N ARG A 107 10.91 16.88 1.81
CA ARG A 107 11.69 18.11 2.04
C ARG A 107 12.67 17.92 3.18
N ASP A 108 12.21 17.39 4.31
CA ASP A 108 13.08 17.18 5.48
C ASP A 108 14.13 16.10 5.17
N ALA A 109 13.77 15.06 4.40
CA ALA A 109 14.72 14.06 3.92
C ALA A 109 15.81 14.67 3.02
N ALA A 110 15.45 15.60 2.14
CA ALA A 110 16.40 16.30 1.28
C ALA A 110 17.36 17.21 2.09
N LEU A 111 16.84 17.96 3.06
CA LEU A 111 17.66 18.80 3.93
C LEU A 111 18.65 17.96 4.76
N ALA A 112 18.20 16.83 5.30
CA ALA A 112 19.07 15.91 6.04
C ALA A 112 20.15 15.33 5.13
N TRP A 113 19.80 14.95 3.89
CA TRP A 113 20.74 14.44 2.90
C TRP A 113 21.84 15.46 2.56
N GLU A 114 21.47 16.70 2.27
CA GLU A 114 22.43 17.79 1.97
C GLU A 114 23.42 18.02 3.12
N ALA A 115 22.98 17.84 4.37
CA ALA A 115 23.83 17.98 5.54
C ALA A 115 24.73 16.76 5.81
N LEU A 116 24.27 15.55 5.47
CA LEU A 116 24.94 14.30 5.84
C LEU A 116 25.86 13.74 4.74
N GLU A 117 25.49 13.89 3.47
CA GLU A 117 26.23 13.33 2.34
C GLU A 117 27.70 13.82 2.29
N PRO A 118 28.00 15.13 2.48
CA PRO A 118 29.37 15.62 2.45
C PRO A 118 30.24 15.11 3.60
N LEU A 119 29.64 14.62 4.68
CA LEU A 119 30.35 14.13 5.87
C LEU A 119 30.90 12.72 5.68
N HIS A 120 30.47 12.00 4.64
CA HIS A 120 30.87 10.62 4.38
C HIS A 120 31.55 10.48 3.01
N ALA A 121 32.88 10.52 3.01
CA ALA A 121 33.70 10.37 1.80
C ALA A 121 33.50 9.04 1.05
N GLY A 122 32.94 8.02 1.69
CA GLY A 122 32.57 6.73 1.07
C GLY A 122 31.18 6.72 0.42
N GLY A 123 30.47 7.84 0.44
CA GLY A 123 29.07 7.95 0.03
C GLY A 123 28.10 7.53 1.13
N VAL A 124 26.86 7.98 0.99
CA VAL A 124 25.72 7.58 1.83
C VAL A 124 24.72 6.85 0.94
N VAL A 125 24.09 5.79 1.46
CA VAL A 125 22.96 5.14 0.78
C VAL A 125 21.71 5.42 1.63
N PRO A 126 20.76 6.24 1.14
CA PRO A 126 19.59 6.57 1.93
C PRO A 126 18.62 5.41 1.91
N ILE A 127 17.99 5.17 3.06
CA ILE A 127 17.02 4.10 3.23
C ILE A 127 15.79 4.70 3.87
N THR A 128 14.62 4.33 3.35
CA THR A 128 13.36 4.64 4.01
C THR A 128 12.59 3.38 4.36
N TYR A 129 11.95 3.42 5.52
CA TYR A 129 11.04 2.36 5.92
C TYR A 129 9.79 2.38 5.04
N GLN A 130 9.18 1.23 4.83
CA GLN A 130 7.98 1.08 4.01
C GLN A 130 6.82 1.96 4.50
N ASN A 131 6.72 2.21 5.80
CA ASN A 131 5.80 3.17 6.40
C ASN A 131 6.32 4.61 6.19
N SER A 132 6.33 5.04 4.94
CA SER A 132 6.71 6.37 4.46
C SER A 132 5.80 6.74 3.29
N THR A 133 5.73 8.00 2.96
CA THR A 133 4.94 8.47 1.80
C THR A 133 5.64 8.18 0.46
N ALA A 134 4.86 8.14 -0.62
CA ALA A 134 5.40 7.94 -1.97
C ALA A 134 6.48 8.97 -2.37
N ASP A 135 6.36 10.23 -1.95
CA ASP A 135 7.34 11.28 -2.24
C ASP A 135 8.69 11.05 -1.52
N VAL A 136 8.68 10.56 -0.28
CA VAL A 136 9.89 10.13 0.44
C VAL A 136 10.54 8.95 -0.27
N LYS A 137 9.76 7.94 -0.67
CA LYS A 137 10.27 6.80 -1.45
C LYS A 137 10.90 7.26 -2.77
N ALA A 138 10.25 8.20 -3.47
CA ALA A 138 10.77 8.76 -4.71
C ALA A 138 12.06 9.54 -4.50
N PHE A 139 12.18 10.30 -3.40
CA PHE A 139 13.44 10.96 -3.03
C PHE A 139 14.55 9.93 -2.82
N VAL A 140 14.32 8.92 -1.97
CA VAL A 140 15.30 7.87 -1.67
C VAL A 140 15.73 7.13 -2.94
N GLY A 141 14.79 6.77 -3.81
CA GLY A 141 15.10 6.12 -5.08
C GLY A 141 15.96 6.97 -6.02
N ARG A 142 15.75 8.29 -6.08
CA ARG A 142 16.59 9.21 -6.88
C ARG A 142 18.04 9.30 -6.40
N GLN A 143 18.28 9.03 -5.11
CA GLN A 143 19.62 9.00 -4.52
C GLN A 143 20.26 7.60 -4.56
N GLY A 144 19.69 6.65 -5.33
CA GLY A 144 20.21 5.28 -5.41
C GLY A 144 19.95 4.44 -4.16
N GLY A 145 19.01 4.87 -3.31
CA GLY A 145 18.64 4.20 -2.08
C GLY A 145 17.60 3.09 -2.26
N ALA A 146 17.08 2.58 -1.14
CA ALA A 146 16.10 1.50 -1.12
C ALA A 146 15.01 1.68 -0.06
N VAL A 147 13.89 0.99 -0.28
CA VAL A 147 12.81 0.86 0.69
C VAL A 147 12.97 -0.46 1.44
N CYS A 148 12.86 -0.43 2.77
CA CYS A 148 12.93 -1.62 3.62
C CYS A 148 11.66 -1.85 4.44
N THR A 149 11.43 -3.10 4.84
CA THR A 149 10.43 -3.50 5.83
C THR A 149 11.13 -4.15 7.02
N SER A 150 10.41 -4.39 8.11
CA SER A 150 10.94 -5.12 9.27
C SER A 150 11.42 -6.52 8.88
N SER A 151 10.83 -7.08 7.82
CA SER A 151 11.06 -8.44 7.35
C SER A 151 12.30 -8.57 6.45
N ASN A 152 12.79 -7.49 5.85
CA ASN A 152 13.98 -7.53 4.96
C ASN A 152 15.12 -6.59 5.38
N ALA A 153 14.97 -5.80 6.45
CA ALA A 153 16.00 -4.84 6.86
C ALA A 153 17.39 -5.49 7.03
N ARG A 154 17.48 -6.67 7.68
CA ARG A 154 18.75 -7.40 7.85
C ARG A 154 19.33 -8.04 6.58
N THR A 155 18.54 -8.09 5.51
CA THR A 155 19.01 -8.60 4.22
C THR A 155 19.56 -7.46 3.36
N ILE A 156 19.05 -6.24 3.57
CA ILE A 156 19.50 -5.03 2.87
C ILE A 156 20.71 -4.40 3.59
N PHE A 157 20.81 -4.54 4.92
CA PHE A 157 21.88 -3.98 5.77
C PHE A 157 22.58 -5.04 6.61
#